data_AF-A0A9P5QHM5-F1
#
_entry.id   AF-A0A9P5QHM5-F1
#
_cell.length_a   1.000
_cell.length_b   1.000
_cell.length_c   1.000
_cell.angle_alpha   90.00
_cell.angle_beta   90.00
_cell.angle_gamma   90.00
#
_symmetry.space_group_name_H-M   'P 1'
#
loop_
_entity.id
_entity.type
_entity.pdbx_description
1 polymer ?
#
loop_
_entity_poly.entity_id
_entity_poly.type
_entity_poly.pdbx_seq_one_letter_code
_entity_poly.pdbx_strand_id
1 'polypeptide(L)'
;MHKLFKQSSKASSTTSSTASFSGASSAASIISNGHNHSPTSKAGIYLVGATYLDTIMHVNTFPTEDTKHRAQRVEQRRGGNAANSAEILGQDPRAKVWYMSSMPSQIASKVLLKTLEETNVRTDACVFHSKQLAPPQAYIIAAGDSGTRTIVSHSTLPDMTIEEFIKKFDAACMRAVSDIIEIHCPFRWIHFEGRGVDVYKMIDYVESVYVRQGWRHKLTISVEFEKGDRPGIKTLLQQADVCFFSKLYAETLGFDRPEDFLSSIGDYCKPSATLFCCWGAMGAVGLHLESRTRFSSTAGKIDRVVDPVGAGDTFIAGIILALGVRGYDIGRGLRYACELATQKCSQYGFKDLLRSADPDR
;
A
#
# COMPACT_ATOMS: atom_id res chain seq x y z
N MET A 1 -18.06 12.19 5.13
CA MET A 1 -17.57 12.44 3.76
C MET A 1 -18.72 12.60 2.75
N HIS A 2 -19.73 11.73 2.73
CA HIS A 2 -20.94 11.93 1.88
C HIS A 2 -21.64 13.31 2.01
N LYS A 3 -21.67 13.92 3.21
CA LYS A 3 -22.19 15.28 3.42
C LYS A 3 -21.27 16.40 2.90
N LEU A 4 -19.96 16.12 2.76
CA LEU A 4 -18.96 17.08 2.26
C LEU A 4 -18.97 17.14 0.73
N PHE A 5 -18.99 15.98 0.06
CA PHE A 5 -19.00 15.92 -1.41
C PHE A 5 -20.35 16.33 -2.05
N LYS A 6 -21.46 16.28 -1.30
CA LYS A 6 -22.76 16.79 -1.76
C LYS A 6 -22.82 18.31 -1.94
N GLN A 7 -21.86 19.08 -1.41
CA GLN A 7 -21.82 20.53 -1.59
C GLN A 7 -21.02 20.99 -2.82
N SER A 8 -20.27 20.10 -3.48
CA SER A 8 -19.45 20.45 -4.66
C SER A 8 -20.10 20.08 -6.01
N SER A 9 -21.16 19.25 -6.02
CA SER A 9 -21.75 18.74 -7.27
C SER A 9 -22.73 19.69 -8.00
N LYS A 10 -22.65 21.00 -7.75
CA LYS A 10 -23.43 22.01 -8.49
C LYS A 10 -22.56 23.18 -8.95
N ALA A 11 -21.65 22.92 -9.89
CA ALA A 11 -21.26 23.89 -10.92
C ALA A 11 -20.24 23.28 -11.90
N SER A 12 -20.68 23.07 -13.14
CA SER A 12 -20.05 23.59 -14.36
C SER A 12 -20.19 22.60 -15.52
N SER A 13 -20.99 23.04 -16.48
CA SER A 13 -21.10 22.49 -17.82
C SER A 13 -20.78 23.63 -18.77
N THR A 14 -19.59 23.60 -19.40
CA THR A 14 -19.32 24.47 -20.56
C THR A 14 -18.20 23.88 -21.40
N THR A 15 -18.62 23.40 -22.57
CA THR A 15 -17.99 23.31 -23.89
C THR A 15 -16.53 23.75 -24.11
N SER A 16 -15.76 22.79 -24.65
CA SER A 16 -14.75 22.83 -25.74
C SER A 16 -13.99 24.11 -26.10
N SER A 17 -12.66 23.99 -26.22
CA SER A 17 -11.95 24.34 -27.46
C SER A 17 -10.61 23.60 -27.56
N THR A 18 -10.37 23.04 -28.74
CA THR A 18 -9.11 22.44 -29.18
C THR A 18 -8.18 23.54 -29.68
N ALA A 19 -6.96 23.61 -29.14
CA ALA A 19 -5.88 24.40 -29.73
C ALA A 19 -4.59 23.59 -29.69
N SER A 20 -4.18 23.14 -30.88
CA SER A 20 -2.86 22.60 -31.20
C SER A 20 -1.84 23.74 -31.20
N PHE A 21 -0.75 23.60 -30.45
CA PHE A 21 0.44 24.42 -30.65
C PHE A 21 1.70 23.56 -30.61
N SER A 22 2.37 23.54 -31.77
CA SER A 22 3.73 23.09 -32.00
C SER A 22 4.72 24.15 -31.52
N GLY A 23 5.77 23.75 -30.81
CA GLY A 23 6.88 24.64 -30.43
C GLY A 23 8.10 23.84 -30.00
N ALA A 24 9.21 24.06 -30.68
CA ALA A 24 10.41 23.24 -30.67
C ALA A 24 11.35 23.45 -29.46
N SER A 25 12.19 22.43 -29.29
CA SER A 25 13.41 22.27 -28.51
C SER A 25 14.13 23.50 -27.92
N SER A 26 14.61 23.35 -26.68
CA SER A 26 15.95 23.79 -26.29
C SER A 26 16.54 22.84 -25.24
N ALA A 27 17.59 22.12 -25.64
CA ALA A 27 18.40 21.28 -24.76
C ALA A 27 19.25 22.14 -23.82
N ALA A 28 19.21 21.84 -22.53
CA ALA A 28 20.20 22.31 -21.57
C ALA A 28 20.73 21.10 -20.80
N SER A 29 21.97 20.75 -21.12
CA SER A 29 22.78 19.71 -20.49
C SER A 29 23.07 20.04 -19.03
N ILE A 30 22.65 19.17 -18.11
CA ILE A 30 23.09 19.20 -16.72
C ILE A 30 24.08 18.05 -16.51
N ILE A 31 25.26 18.45 -16.08
CA ILE A 31 26.45 17.63 -15.81
C ILE A 31 26.13 16.60 -14.72
N SER A 32 26.24 15.32 -15.07
CA SER A 32 26.16 14.20 -14.13
C SER A 32 27.48 14.07 -13.36
N ASN A 33 27.54 14.58 -12.13
CA ASN A 33 28.60 14.20 -11.19
C ASN A 33 28.33 12.78 -10.69
N GLY A 34 29.04 11.81 -11.26
CA GLY A 34 29.08 10.44 -10.79
C GLY A 34 29.66 10.38 -9.38
N HIS A 35 28.85 9.96 -8.41
CA HIS A 35 29.34 9.47 -7.13
C HIS A 35 29.41 7.94 -7.20
N ASN A 36 30.64 7.44 -7.09
CA ASN A 36 30.95 6.03 -6.86
C ASN A 36 30.29 5.59 -5.54
N HIS A 37 29.15 4.92 -5.60
CA HIS A 37 28.60 4.20 -4.45
C HIS A 37 29.34 2.86 -4.29
N SER A 38 29.96 2.68 -3.12
CA SER A 38 30.42 1.39 -2.60
C SER A 38 29.21 0.42 -2.43
N PRO A 39 29.41 -0.89 -2.12
CA PRO A 39 28.32 -1.86 -2.09
C PRO A 39 27.26 -1.57 -1.00
N THR A 40 26.24 -0.82 -1.42
CA THR A 40 24.80 -0.81 -1.09
C THR A 40 24.39 -0.67 0.39
N SER A 41 24.20 0.57 0.86
CA SER A 41 23.27 0.84 1.97
C SER A 41 21.86 0.39 1.57
N LYS A 42 21.21 -0.45 2.37
CA LYS A 42 19.82 -0.88 2.13
C LYS A 42 18.84 0.20 2.58
N ALA A 43 17.78 0.43 1.82
CA ALA A 43 16.70 1.33 2.20
C ALA A 43 15.82 0.66 3.28
N GLY A 44 15.75 1.28 4.46
CA GLY A 44 14.86 0.85 5.54
C GLY A 44 13.41 1.19 5.24
N ILE A 45 12.53 0.19 5.25
CA ILE A 45 11.09 0.32 4.99
C ILE A 45 10.32 -0.29 6.16
N TYR A 46 9.35 0.43 6.70
CA TYR A 46 8.53 -0.01 7.82
C TYR A 46 7.06 -0.02 7.43
N LEU A 47 6.36 -1.14 7.64
CA LEU A 47 4.95 -1.28 7.31
C LEU A 47 4.13 -1.60 8.55
N VAL A 48 3.01 -0.90 8.70
CA VAL A 48 2.06 -1.07 9.80
C VAL A 48 0.69 -1.39 9.23
N GLY A 49 0.09 -2.49 9.65
CA GLY A 49 -1.26 -2.85 9.24
C GLY A 49 -1.75 -4.12 9.89
N ALA A 50 -2.90 -4.60 9.46
CA ALA A 50 -3.50 -5.82 9.97
C ALA A 50 -3.04 -7.05 9.18
N THR A 51 -3.07 -8.22 9.84
CA THR A 51 -2.89 -9.51 9.19
C THR A 51 -4.08 -10.41 9.52
N TYR A 52 -4.55 -11.17 8.54
CA TYR A 52 -5.62 -12.15 8.70
C TYR A 52 -5.17 -13.52 8.16
N LEU A 53 -5.74 -14.59 8.70
CA LEU A 53 -5.76 -15.89 8.06
C LEU A 53 -6.99 -15.98 7.18
N ASP A 54 -6.80 -15.87 5.88
CA ASP A 54 -7.86 -15.92 4.89
C ASP A 54 -8.18 -17.38 4.57
N THR A 55 -9.43 -17.79 4.81
CA THR A 55 -9.99 -19.05 4.36
C THR A 55 -10.91 -18.76 3.18
N ILE A 56 -10.48 -19.18 1.99
CA ILE A 56 -11.16 -18.86 0.74
C ILE A 56 -11.86 -20.09 0.21
N MET A 57 -13.19 -20.01 0.14
CA MET A 57 -14.07 -21.02 -0.40
C MET A 57 -14.41 -20.64 -1.84
N HIS A 58 -13.95 -21.46 -2.78
CA HIS A 58 -14.24 -21.28 -4.20
C HIS A 58 -15.54 -22.00 -4.52
N VAL A 59 -16.52 -21.25 -5.01
CA VAL A 59 -17.83 -21.75 -5.40
C VAL A 59 -18.10 -21.36 -6.85
N ASN A 60 -18.93 -22.12 -7.55
CA ASN A 60 -19.32 -21.73 -8.91
C ASN A 60 -20.13 -20.43 -8.90
N THR A 61 -21.15 -20.38 -8.04
CA THR A 61 -22.11 -19.28 -7.90
C THR A 61 -22.22 -18.89 -6.44
N PHE A 62 -22.44 -17.59 -6.18
CA PHE A 62 -22.64 -17.09 -4.82
C PHE A 62 -23.81 -17.82 -4.13
N PRO A 63 -23.65 -18.30 -2.88
CA PRO A 63 -24.68 -19.08 -2.23
C PRO A 63 -25.93 -18.23 -1.95
N THR A 64 -27.10 -18.85 -2.10
CA THR A 64 -28.36 -18.21 -1.71
C THR A 64 -28.53 -18.31 -0.20
N GLU A 65 -29.15 -17.31 0.42
CA GLU A 65 -29.47 -17.36 1.86
C GLU A 65 -30.26 -18.64 2.20
N ASP A 66 -29.93 -19.25 3.35
CA ASP A 66 -30.54 -20.49 3.85
C ASP A 66 -30.42 -21.72 2.92
N THR A 67 -29.35 -21.79 2.12
CA THR A 67 -29.09 -22.95 1.25
C THR A 67 -27.75 -23.62 1.56
N LYS A 68 -27.65 -24.92 1.22
CA LYS A 68 -26.44 -25.71 1.38
C LYS A 68 -25.65 -25.79 0.08
N HIS A 69 -24.42 -25.28 0.11
CA HIS A 69 -23.50 -25.34 -1.02
C HIS A 69 -22.25 -26.14 -0.68
N ARG A 70 -21.71 -26.84 -1.69
CA ARG A 70 -20.39 -27.49 -1.62
C ARG A 70 -19.37 -26.60 -2.33
N ALA A 71 -18.31 -26.21 -1.63
CA ALA A 71 -17.18 -25.55 -2.25
C ALA A 71 -16.45 -26.50 -3.21
N GLN A 72 -16.00 -25.98 -4.36
CA GLN A 72 -15.18 -26.71 -5.33
C GLN A 72 -13.77 -26.94 -4.78
N ARG A 73 -13.23 -25.93 -4.10
CA ARG A 73 -11.96 -25.99 -3.37
C ARG A 73 -11.96 -25.03 -2.20
N VAL A 74 -11.15 -25.33 -1.19
CA VAL A 74 -10.87 -24.43 -0.06
C VAL A 74 -9.36 -24.23 0.01
N GLU A 75 -8.94 -22.98 0.17
CA GLU A 75 -7.53 -22.63 0.38
C GLU A 75 -7.40 -21.74 1.62
N GLN A 76 -6.26 -21.86 2.31
CA GLN A 76 -5.91 -20.99 3.43
C GLN A 76 -4.60 -20.27 3.11
N ARG A 77 -4.57 -18.95 3.33
CA ARG A 77 -3.38 -18.12 3.13
C ARG A 77 -3.37 -16.92 4.04
N ARG A 78 -2.19 -16.32 4.20
CA ARG A 78 -2.02 -15.03 4.88
C ARG A 78 -2.64 -13.92 4.03
N GLY A 79 -3.55 -13.16 4.62
CA GLY A 79 -4.07 -11.89 4.10
C GLY A 79 -3.46 -10.68 4.79
N GLY A 80 -4.02 -9.50 4.54
CA GLY A 80 -3.58 -8.22 5.11
C GLY A 80 -2.75 -7.39 4.13
N ASN A 81 -3.20 -6.18 3.87
CA ASN A 81 -2.69 -5.34 2.78
C ASN A 81 -1.22 -4.96 3.00
N ALA A 82 -0.90 -4.47 4.20
CA ALA A 82 0.47 -4.12 4.58
C ALA A 82 1.39 -5.35 4.63
N ALA A 83 0.88 -6.51 5.06
CA ALA A 83 1.65 -7.75 5.10
C ALA A 83 1.93 -8.28 3.68
N ASN A 84 0.96 -8.21 2.76
CA ASN A 84 1.16 -8.54 1.34
C ASN A 84 2.21 -7.63 0.71
N SER A 85 2.12 -6.32 0.97
CA SER A 85 3.12 -5.37 0.50
C SER A 85 4.51 -5.68 1.05
N ALA A 86 4.62 -6.03 2.34
CA ALA A 86 5.88 -6.39 2.99
C ALA A 86 6.53 -7.64 2.37
N GLU A 87 5.75 -8.69 2.07
CA GLU A 87 6.23 -9.91 1.41
C GLU A 87 6.86 -9.61 0.05
N ILE A 88 6.28 -8.70 -0.71
CA ILE A 88 6.81 -8.31 -2.03
C ILE A 88 8.08 -7.47 -1.86
N LEU A 89 8.06 -6.49 -0.95
CA LEU A 89 9.20 -5.61 -0.67
C LEU A 89 10.43 -6.39 -0.19
N GLY A 90 10.22 -7.44 0.62
CA GLY A 90 11.29 -8.29 1.16
C GLY A 90 12.06 -9.10 0.11
N GLN A 91 11.54 -9.18 -1.12
CA GLN A 91 12.21 -9.84 -2.24
C GLN A 91 13.31 -8.97 -2.87
N ASP A 92 13.30 -7.65 -2.68
CA ASP A 92 14.31 -6.76 -3.26
C ASP A 92 15.54 -6.68 -2.32
N PRO A 93 16.75 -7.08 -2.76
CA PRO A 93 17.93 -7.09 -1.90
C PRO A 93 18.36 -5.69 -1.45
N ARG A 94 17.90 -4.63 -2.13
CA ARG A 94 18.16 -3.22 -1.76
C ARG A 94 17.25 -2.73 -0.64
N ALA A 95 16.17 -3.44 -0.35
CA ALA A 95 15.25 -3.10 0.72
C ALA A 95 15.60 -3.87 2.00
N LYS A 96 15.36 -3.23 3.15
CA LYS A 96 15.32 -3.89 4.45
C LYS A 96 13.98 -3.57 5.09
N VAL A 97 13.16 -4.61 5.29
CA VAL A 97 11.73 -4.46 5.54
C VAL A 97 11.38 -4.88 6.95
N TRP A 98 10.62 -4.05 7.65
CA TRP A 98 10.00 -4.34 8.93
C TRP A 98 8.50 -4.34 8.79
N TYR A 99 7.86 -5.30 9.45
CA TYR A 99 6.42 -5.40 9.53
C TYR A 99 5.94 -5.39 10.98
N MET A 100 4.93 -4.57 11.24
CA MET A 100 4.28 -4.43 12.53
C MET A 100 2.78 -4.65 12.40
N SER A 101 2.25 -5.49 13.27
CA SER A 101 0.84 -5.74 13.47
C SER A 101 0.58 -6.10 14.92
N SER A 102 -0.66 -5.90 15.36
CA SER A 102 -1.21 -6.67 16.48
C SER A 102 -1.27 -8.14 16.06
N MET A 103 -0.81 -9.04 16.92
CA MET A 103 -0.68 -10.47 16.66
C MET A 103 -1.21 -11.28 17.86
N PRO A 104 -1.75 -12.48 17.62
CA PRO A 104 -2.05 -13.41 18.71
C PRO A 104 -0.74 -13.85 19.41
N SER A 105 -0.81 -14.85 20.27
CA SER A 105 0.38 -15.48 20.87
C SER A 105 1.42 -15.86 19.79
N GLN A 106 2.69 -15.89 20.15
CA GLN A 106 3.78 -16.19 19.22
C GLN A 106 3.55 -17.53 18.50
N ILE A 107 3.02 -18.54 19.19
CA ILE A 107 2.72 -19.85 18.60
C ILE A 107 1.62 -19.73 17.53
N ALA A 108 0.50 -19.06 17.85
CA ALA A 108 -0.61 -18.86 16.92
C ALA A 108 -0.24 -17.96 15.73
N SER A 109 0.74 -17.05 15.91
CA SER A 109 1.21 -16.15 14.86
C SER A 109 2.09 -16.82 13.80
N LYS A 110 2.64 -18.02 14.06
CA LYS A 110 3.59 -18.69 13.13
C LYS A 110 3.04 -18.82 11.71
N VAL A 111 1.76 -19.18 11.57
CA VAL A 111 1.11 -19.33 10.26
C VAL A 111 1.02 -18.00 9.50
N LEU A 112 0.98 -16.88 10.22
CA LEU A 112 0.89 -15.53 9.66
C LEU A 112 2.26 -14.95 9.35
N LEU A 113 3.31 -15.32 10.09
CA LEU A 113 4.63 -14.69 9.96
C LEU A 113 5.61 -15.48 9.09
N LYS A 114 5.39 -16.79 8.92
CA LYS A 114 6.34 -17.68 8.25
C LYS A 114 6.78 -17.18 6.87
N THR A 115 5.85 -16.83 5.98
CA THR A 115 6.21 -16.40 4.61
C THR A 115 6.89 -15.04 4.59
N LEU A 116 6.56 -14.15 5.52
CA LEU A 116 7.22 -12.86 5.69
C LEU A 116 8.69 -13.05 6.07
N GLU A 117 8.95 -13.88 7.08
CA GLU A 117 10.30 -14.17 7.57
C GLU A 117 11.16 -14.90 6.52
N GLU A 118 10.58 -15.88 5.81
CA GLU A 118 11.22 -16.57 4.68
C GLU A 118 11.56 -15.60 3.52
N THR A 119 10.86 -14.46 3.45
CA THR A 119 11.07 -13.41 2.44
C THR A 119 11.80 -12.20 3.03
N ASN A 120 12.67 -12.41 4.02
CA ASN A 120 13.54 -11.38 4.64
C ASN A 120 12.81 -10.21 5.31
N VAL A 121 11.54 -10.36 5.69
CA VAL A 121 10.80 -9.34 6.45
C VAL A 121 11.03 -9.55 7.94
N ARG A 122 11.40 -8.48 8.64
CA ARG A 122 11.60 -8.46 10.09
C ARG A 122 10.25 -8.30 10.80
N THR A 123 9.89 -9.27 11.64
CA THR A 123 8.61 -9.35 12.34
C THR A 123 8.74 -9.07 13.85
N ASP A 124 9.95 -8.77 14.35
CA ASP A 124 10.21 -8.52 15.77
C ASP A 124 9.51 -7.25 16.32
N ALA A 125 9.06 -6.39 15.41
CA ALA A 125 8.24 -5.22 15.68
C ALA A 125 6.77 -5.54 16.02
N CYS A 126 6.28 -6.75 15.72
CA CYS A 126 4.89 -7.12 16.03
C CYS A 126 4.59 -7.13 17.54
N VAL A 127 3.34 -6.82 17.88
CA VAL A 127 2.81 -6.82 19.25
C VAL A 127 2.07 -8.13 19.49
N PHE A 128 2.55 -8.94 20.43
CA PHE A 128 2.02 -10.29 20.66
C PHE A 128 1.15 -10.33 21.91
N HIS A 129 -0.10 -10.78 21.76
CA HIS A 129 -1.04 -10.95 22.85
C HIS A 129 -1.07 -12.41 23.32
N SER A 130 -0.36 -12.73 24.40
CA SER A 130 -0.15 -14.10 24.89
C SER A 130 -1.44 -14.88 25.20
N LYS A 131 -2.53 -14.18 25.56
CA LYS A 131 -3.84 -14.76 25.85
C LYS A 131 -4.67 -15.08 24.61
N GLN A 132 -4.28 -14.59 23.43
CA GLN A 132 -5.01 -14.77 22.18
C GLN A 132 -4.41 -15.98 21.44
N LEU A 133 -5.19 -17.05 21.33
CA LEU A 133 -4.70 -18.34 20.82
C LEU A 133 -5.09 -18.62 19.36
N ALA A 134 -5.90 -17.75 18.76
CA ALA A 134 -6.31 -17.86 17.37
C ALA A 134 -5.91 -16.60 16.58
N PRO A 135 -5.47 -16.75 15.32
CA PRO A 135 -5.25 -15.60 14.45
C PRO A 135 -6.58 -14.92 14.10
N PRO A 136 -6.58 -13.61 13.77
CA PRO A 136 -7.70 -12.99 13.08
C PRO A 136 -8.05 -13.77 11.82
N GLN A 137 -9.33 -13.98 11.54
CA GLN A 137 -9.79 -14.80 10.42
C GLN A 137 -10.60 -13.97 9.44
N ALA A 138 -10.45 -14.28 8.16
CA ALA A 138 -11.36 -13.83 7.12
C ALA A 138 -11.89 -15.04 6.36
N TYR A 139 -13.21 -15.12 6.24
CA TYR A 139 -13.90 -16.13 5.45
C TYR A 139 -14.32 -15.49 4.13
N ILE A 140 -13.79 -15.99 3.03
CA ILE A 140 -13.98 -15.40 1.71
C ILE A 140 -14.74 -16.39 0.85
N ILE A 141 -15.87 -15.96 0.30
CA ILE A 141 -16.58 -16.68 -0.75
C ILE A 141 -16.16 -16.07 -2.08
N ALA A 142 -15.49 -16.85 -2.92
CA ALA A 142 -15.10 -16.45 -4.26
C ALA A 142 -16.02 -17.15 -5.27
N ALA A 143 -16.83 -16.36 -5.98
CA ALA A 143 -17.80 -16.85 -6.97
C ALA A 143 -17.18 -16.81 -8.36
N GLY A 144 -17.07 -17.97 -9.02
CA GLY A 144 -16.40 -18.13 -10.31
C GLY A 144 -17.19 -17.52 -11.49
N ASP A 145 -18.51 -17.60 -11.45
CA ASP A 145 -19.39 -17.12 -12.52
C ASP A 145 -19.46 -15.59 -12.63
N SER A 146 -19.51 -14.90 -11.50
CA SER A 146 -19.51 -13.44 -11.41
C SER A 146 -18.10 -12.84 -11.33
N GLY A 147 -17.10 -13.64 -10.94
CA GLY A 147 -15.77 -13.17 -10.60
C GLY A 147 -15.72 -12.30 -9.33
N THR A 148 -16.79 -12.29 -8.53
CA THR A 148 -16.88 -11.47 -7.31
C THR A 148 -16.41 -12.23 -6.07
N ARG A 149 -16.14 -11.49 -5.00
CA ARG A 149 -15.85 -12.05 -3.69
C ARG A 149 -16.62 -11.34 -2.58
N THR A 150 -17.00 -12.09 -1.56
CA THR A 150 -17.56 -11.55 -0.32
C THR A 150 -16.69 -11.98 0.84
N ILE A 151 -16.35 -11.04 1.72
CA ILE A 151 -15.43 -11.24 2.84
C ILE A 151 -16.18 -11.03 4.15
N VAL A 152 -16.14 -12.02 5.02
CA VAL A 152 -16.62 -11.94 6.40
C VAL A 152 -15.43 -12.13 7.33
N SER A 153 -15.03 -11.07 8.03
CA SER A 153 -13.90 -11.11 8.95
C SER A 153 -14.34 -11.24 10.40
N HIS A 154 -13.62 -12.02 11.19
CA HIS A 154 -13.78 -12.12 12.64
C HIS A 154 -12.42 -11.97 13.33
N SER A 155 -12.36 -11.12 14.35
CA SER A 155 -11.19 -10.95 15.19
C SER A 155 -11.62 -10.58 16.61
N THR A 156 -11.06 -11.27 17.59
CA THR A 156 -11.11 -10.88 19.02
C THR A 156 -9.80 -10.22 19.47
N LEU A 157 -8.88 -10.02 18.53
CA LEU A 157 -7.60 -9.41 18.78
C LEU A 157 -7.80 -7.91 19.05
N PRO A 158 -7.24 -7.36 20.15
CA PRO A 158 -7.31 -5.94 20.39
C PRO A 158 -6.52 -5.19 19.30
N ASP A 159 -7.01 -3.99 18.96
CA ASP A 159 -6.24 -3.04 18.18
C ASP A 159 -4.96 -2.67 18.95
N MET A 160 -3.88 -2.44 18.22
CA MET A 160 -2.60 -2.01 18.78
C MET A 160 -2.75 -0.61 19.39
N THR A 161 -2.33 -0.44 20.64
CA THR A 161 -2.36 0.89 21.28
C THR A 161 -1.20 1.76 20.81
N ILE A 162 -1.31 3.08 21.04
CA ILE A 162 -0.23 4.01 20.72
C ILE A 162 1.03 3.74 21.55
N GLU A 163 0.90 3.34 22.81
CA GLU A 163 2.03 3.01 23.68
C GLU A 163 2.77 1.75 23.20
N GLU A 164 2.01 0.73 22.77
CA GLU A 164 2.57 -0.48 22.19
C GLU A 164 3.32 -0.18 20.89
N PHE A 165 2.73 0.66 20.02
CA PHE A 165 3.36 1.16 18.81
C PHE A 165 4.69 1.87 19.13
N ILE A 166 4.68 2.88 20.02
CA ILE A 166 5.86 3.67 20.39
C ILE A 166 6.99 2.76 20.85
N LYS A 167 6.71 1.87 21.81
CA LYS A 167 7.70 0.95 22.39
C LYS A 167 8.37 0.09 21.32
N LYS A 168 7.57 -0.47 20.39
CA LYS A 168 8.06 -1.37 19.35
C LYS A 168 8.76 -0.62 18.21
N PHE A 169 8.27 0.56 17.86
CA PHE A 169 8.87 1.43 16.86
C PHE A 169 10.26 1.91 17.31
N ASP A 170 10.39 2.38 18.55
CA ASP A 170 11.69 2.81 19.11
C ASP A 170 12.70 1.65 19.16
N ALA A 171 12.25 0.45 19.56
CA ALA A 171 13.07 -0.74 19.55
C ALA A 171 13.53 -1.12 18.12
N ALA A 172 12.65 -0.98 17.13
CA ALA A 172 12.99 -1.24 15.73
C ALA A 172 13.99 -0.19 15.21
N CYS A 173 13.82 1.09 15.53
CA CYS A 173 14.78 2.15 15.20
C CYS A 173 16.18 1.85 15.73
N MET A 174 16.31 1.45 17.00
CA MET A 174 17.61 1.09 17.59
C MET A 174 18.26 -0.09 16.87
N ARG A 175 17.50 -1.15 16.55
CA ARG A 175 18.04 -2.32 15.84
C ARG A 175 18.41 -2.02 14.39
N ALA A 176 17.60 -1.22 13.70
CA ALA A 176 17.83 -0.87 12.30
C ALA A 176 19.15 -0.09 12.11
N VAL A 177 19.50 0.80 13.04
CA VAL A 177 20.75 1.56 13.01
C VAL A 177 21.99 0.66 13.03
N SER A 178 21.97 -0.45 13.78
CA SER A 178 23.10 -1.42 13.80
C SER A 178 23.29 -2.17 12.47
N ASP A 179 22.29 -2.12 11.61
CA ASP A 179 21.99 -3.08 10.57
C ASP A 179 21.97 -2.42 9.17
N ILE A 180 22.18 -1.09 9.11
CA ILE A 180 22.14 -0.19 7.94
C ILE A 180 23.38 0.71 7.98
N ILE A 181 24.13 0.76 6.87
CA ILE A 181 25.43 1.44 6.78
C ILE A 181 25.30 2.99 6.79
N GLU A 182 24.12 3.54 6.46
CA GLU A 182 23.80 4.96 6.67
C GLU A 182 23.30 5.20 8.11
N ILE A 183 24.25 5.53 8.99
CA ILE A 183 24.13 5.56 10.48
C ILE A 183 23.14 6.61 11.05
N HIS A 184 22.34 7.31 10.22
CA HIS A 184 21.55 8.46 10.69
C HIS A 184 20.09 8.51 10.20
N CYS A 185 19.45 7.40 9.82
CA CYS A 185 17.99 7.36 9.62
C CYS A 185 17.52 5.91 9.45
N PRO A 186 16.73 5.32 10.38
CA PRO A 186 16.42 3.89 10.33
C PRO A 186 15.47 3.53 9.19
N PHE A 187 14.49 4.39 8.89
CA PHE A 187 13.50 4.14 7.83
C PHE A 187 13.38 5.34 6.91
N ARG A 188 13.59 5.11 5.62
CA ARG A 188 13.36 6.10 4.57
C ARG A 188 11.89 6.17 4.18
N TRP A 189 11.16 5.07 4.39
CA TRP A 189 9.74 4.96 4.07
C TRP A 189 8.97 4.25 5.18
N ILE A 190 7.86 4.85 5.63
CA ILE A 190 6.93 4.23 6.57
C ILE A 190 5.54 4.20 5.95
N HIS A 191 4.95 3.01 5.85
CA HIS A 191 3.63 2.80 5.27
C HIS A 191 2.63 2.38 6.36
N PHE A 192 1.47 3.01 6.35
CA PHE A 192 0.36 2.69 7.25
C PHE A 192 -0.88 2.28 6.45
N GLU A 193 -1.49 1.18 6.86
CA GLU A 193 -2.88 0.87 6.53
C GLU A 193 -3.79 1.79 7.36
N GLY A 194 -4.53 2.69 6.70
CA GLY A 194 -5.36 3.74 7.32
C GLY A 194 -6.66 3.23 7.98
N ARG A 195 -6.60 2.09 8.69
CA ARG A 195 -7.77 1.45 9.32
C ARG A 195 -7.96 1.76 10.79
N GLY A 196 -6.86 1.89 11.54
CA GLY A 196 -6.88 2.05 12.99
C GLY A 196 -7.26 3.46 13.42
N VAL A 197 -8.00 3.59 14.53
CA VAL A 197 -8.42 4.88 15.07
C VAL A 197 -7.26 5.76 15.54
N ASP A 198 -6.07 5.19 15.75
CA ASP A 198 -4.90 5.90 16.29
C ASP A 198 -3.75 6.04 15.29
N VAL A 199 -3.93 5.69 14.01
CA VAL A 199 -2.86 5.79 12.99
C VAL A 199 -2.34 7.23 12.90
N TYR A 200 -3.20 8.24 13.03
CA TYR A 200 -2.75 9.64 13.00
C TYR A 200 -1.83 9.98 14.18
N LYS A 201 -2.07 9.39 15.36
CA LYS A 201 -1.20 9.55 16.54
C LYS A 201 0.14 8.84 16.35
N MET A 202 0.13 7.68 15.68
CA MET A 202 1.36 6.96 15.33
C MET A 202 2.21 7.81 14.39
N ILE A 203 1.58 8.44 13.38
CA ILE A 203 2.27 9.36 12.47
C ILE A 203 2.79 10.59 13.21
N ASP A 204 2.00 11.22 14.09
CA ASP A 204 2.44 12.35 14.91
C ASP A 204 3.69 12.01 15.74
N TYR A 205 3.71 10.80 16.33
CA TYR A 205 4.88 10.33 17.08
C TYR A 205 6.10 10.17 16.18
N VAL A 206 5.97 9.47 15.05
CA VAL A 206 7.04 9.27 14.06
C VAL A 206 7.60 10.62 13.59
N GLU A 207 6.72 11.54 13.19
CA GLU A 207 7.07 12.90 12.79
C GLU A 207 7.87 13.60 13.88
N SER A 208 7.41 13.54 15.14
CA SER A 208 8.11 14.15 16.27
C SER A 208 9.52 13.60 16.47
N VAL A 209 9.71 12.28 16.31
CA VAL A 209 11.03 11.63 16.42
C VAL A 209 11.92 12.10 15.27
N TYR A 210 11.42 12.08 14.04
CA TYR A 210 12.21 12.41 12.86
C TYR A 210 12.56 13.89 12.79
N VAL A 211 11.70 14.79 13.27
CA VAL A 211 12.00 16.22 13.41
C VAL A 211 13.09 16.43 14.47
N ARG A 212 12.95 15.85 15.67
CA ARG A 212 13.96 15.98 16.75
C ARG A 212 15.34 15.50 16.32
N GLN A 213 15.40 14.46 15.49
CA GLN A 213 16.65 13.90 14.99
C GLN A 213 17.18 14.59 13.71
N GLY A 214 16.42 15.53 13.13
CA GLY A 214 16.78 16.18 11.86
C GLY A 214 16.65 15.28 10.63
N TRP A 215 15.92 14.17 10.72
CA TRP A 215 15.76 13.16 9.66
C TRP A 215 14.51 13.34 8.82
N ARG A 216 13.63 14.29 9.15
CA ARG A 216 12.33 14.43 8.48
C ARG A 216 12.42 14.58 6.96
N HIS A 217 13.44 15.27 6.45
CA HIS A 217 13.67 15.44 5.02
C HIS A 217 14.03 14.14 4.28
N LYS A 218 14.36 13.06 5.00
CA LYS A 218 14.67 11.74 4.45
C LYS A 218 13.48 10.78 4.51
N LEU A 219 12.42 11.13 5.23
CA LEU A 219 11.27 10.26 5.47
C LEU A 219 10.16 10.53 4.46
N THR A 220 9.62 9.47 3.88
CA THR A 220 8.32 9.46 3.21
C THR A 220 7.33 8.69 4.07
N ILE A 221 6.21 9.32 4.44
CA ILE A 221 5.08 8.65 5.08
C ILE A 221 3.99 8.40 4.03
N SER A 222 3.57 7.15 3.91
CA SER A 222 2.48 6.78 3.00
C SER A 222 1.32 6.13 3.74
N VAL A 223 0.09 6.38 3.27
CA VAL A 223 -1.13 5.85 3.88
C VAL A 223 -2.04 5.25 2.81
N GLU A 224 -2.53 4.04 3.06
CA GLU A 224 -3.59 3.42 2.28
C GLU A 224 -4.97 3.74 2.87
N PHE A 225 -5.88 4.24 2.04
CA PHE A 225 -7.25 4.57 2.40
C PHE A 225 -8.24 3.60 1.75
N GLU A 226 -8.68 2.62 2.54
CA GLU A 226 -9.63 1.58 2.08
C GLU A 226 -11.11 2.00 2.21
N LYS A 227 -11.49 2.70 3.29
CA LYS A 227 -12.88 3.15 3.52
C LYS A 227 -12.93 4.62 3.96
N GLY A 228 -13.85 5.39 3.39
CA GLY A 228 -13.95 6.84 3.59
C GLY A 228 -14.72 7.31 4.83
N ASP A 229 -15.23 6.39 5.65
CA ASP A 229 -16.10 6.67 6.80
C ASP A 229 -15.41 6.51 8.16
N ARG A 230 -14.13 6.12 8.18
CA ARG A 230 -13.40 5.91 9.44
C ARG A 230 -13.10 7.22 10.17
N PRO A 231 -13.15 7.23 11.51
CA PRO A 231 -12.69 8.36 12.32
C PRO A 231 -11.23 8.72 12.01
N GLY A 232 -10.89 10.01 12.06
CA GLY A 232 -9.51 10.48 11.89
C GLY A 232 -8.99 10.58 10.44
N ILE A 233 -9.75 10.14 9.43
CA ILE A 233 -9.32 10.22 8.01
C ILE A 233 -8.87 11.62 7.58
N LYS A 234 -9.60 12.67 8.01
CA LYS A 234 -9.25 14.04 7.65
C LYS A 234 -7.84 14.42 8.12
N THR A 235 -7.49 14.03 9.34
CA THR A 235 -6.15 14.25 9.90
C THR A 235 -5.12 13.45 9.13
N LEU A 236 -5.41 12.18 8.83
CA LEU A 236 -4.52 11.30 8.07
C LEU A 236 -4.20 11.85 6.66
N LEU A 237 -5.19 12.38 5.95
CA LEU A 237 -5.00 12.97 4.62
C LEU A 237 -4.01 14.16 4.65
N GLN A 238 -3.98 14.90 5.77
CA GLN A 238 -3.07 16.04 5.97
C GLN A 238 -1.66 15.63 6.43
N GLN A 239 -1.47 14.38 6.88
CA GLN A 239 -0.19 13.88 7.39
C GLN A 239 0.60 13.07 6.35
N ALA A 240 -0.07 12.44 5.39
CA ALA A 240 0.57 11.57 4.42
C ALA A 240 1.32 12.36 3.32
N ASP A 241 2.55 11.94 3.01
CA ASP A 241 3.31 12.42 1.84
C ASP A 241 2.87 11.68 0.57
N VAL A 242 2.42 10.43 0.71
CA VAL A 242 1.86 9.61 -0.38
C VAL A 242 0.53 8.98 0.05
N CYS A 243 -0.53 9.20 -0.72
CA CYS A 243 -1.85 8.63 -0.44
C CYS A 243 -2.23 7.58 -1.49
N PHE A 244 -2.66 6.41 -1.04
CA PHE A 244 -3.19 5.36 -1.91
C PHE A 244 -4.70 5.20 -1.71
N PHE A 245 -5.45 5.23 -2.81
CA PHE A 245 -6.90 5.06 -2.81
C PHE A 245 -7.30 3.91 -3.74
N SER A 246 -8.38 3.22 -3.37
CA SER A 246 -9.00 2.20 -4.21
C SER A 246 -10.13 2.77 -5.06
N LYS A 247 -10.45 2.09 -6.16
CA LYS A 247 -11.66 2.34 -6.95
C LYS A 247 -12.92 2.37 -6.07
N LEU A 248 -13.06 1.41 -5.16
CA LEU A 248 -14.20 1.33 -4.24
C LEU A 248 -14.33 2.57 -3.35
N TYR A 249 -13.20 3.12 -2.89
CA TYR A 249 -13.17 4.35 -2.10
C TYR A 249 -13.75 5.52 -2.90
N ALA A 250 -13.30 5.69 -4.14
CA ALA A 250 -13.77 6.75 -5.04
C ALA A 250 -15.26 6.58 -5.39
N GLU A 251 -15.69 5.37 -5.72
CA GLU A 251 -17.09 5.05 -6.05
C GLU A 251 -18.04 5.29 -4.88
N THR A 252 -17.61 4.98 -3.64
CA THR A 252 -18.39 5.28 -2.42
C THR A 252 -18.62 6.78 -2.25
N LEU A 253 -17.74 7.62 -2.79
CA LEU A 253 -17.90 9.08 -2.77
C LEU A 253 -18.64 9.62 -3.99
N GLY A 254 -19.07 8.75 -4.91
CA GLY A 254 -19.85 9.10 -6.09
C GLY A 254 -19.01 9.45 -7.32
N PHE A 255 -17.72 9.08 -7.34
CA PHE A 255 -16.85 9.29 -8.51
C PHE A 255 -16.77 8.02 -9.36
N ASP A 256 -16.87 8.19 -10.68
CA ASP A 256 -16.72 7.14 -11.69
C ASP A 256 -15.38 7.24 -12.44
N ARG A 257 -14.60 8.29 -12.20
CA ARG A 257 -13.29 8.56 -12.81
C ARG A 257 -12.24 8.86 -11.75
N PRO A 258 -11.06 8.19 -11.78
CA PRO A 258 -10.01 8.43 -10.81
C PRO A 258 -9.43 9.84 -10.87
N GLU A 259 -9.38 10.48 -12.04
CA GLU A 259 -8.85 11.84 -12.19
C GLU A 259 -9.70 12.88 -11.47
N ASP A 260 -11.02 12.76 -11.60
CA ASP A 260 -11.98 13.68 -10.99
C ASP A 260 -11.98 13.48 -9.47
N PHE A 261 -11.91 12.22 -9.03
CA PHE A 261 -11.72 11.87 -7.62
C PHE A 261 -10.44 12.46 -7.04
N LEU A 262 -9.28 12.23 -7.66
CA LEU A 262 -7.99 12.72 -7.17
C LEU A 262 -7.94 14.26 -7.13
N SER A 263 -8.55 14.92 -8.12
CA SER A 263 -8.65 16.38 -8.15
C SER A 263 -9.48 16.90 -6.97
N SER A 264 -10.57 16.22 -6.61
CA SER A 264 -11.46 16.64 -5.51
C SER A 264 -10.91 16.29 -4.13
N ILE A 265 -10.37 15.08 -3.93
CA ILE A 265 -9.83 14.66 -2.62
C ILE A 265 -8.54 15.41 -2.28
N GLY A 266 -7.81 15.90 -3.29
CA GLY A 266 -6.57 16.65 -3.13
C GLY A 266 -6.71 17.91 -2.28
N ASP A 267 -7.87 18.55 -2.27
CA ASP A 267 -8.16 19.73 -1.44
C ASP A 267 -8.12 19.42 0.07
N TYR A 268 -8.21 18.15 0.44
CA TYR A 268 -8.15 17.67 1.81
C TYR A 268 -6.82 17.01 2.16
N CYS A 269 -5.85 16.99 1.23
CA CYS A 269 -4.54 16.38 1.43
C CYS A 269 -3.47 17.43 1.75
N LYS A 270 -2.30 16.98 2.21
CA LYS A 270 -1.11 17.83 2.32
C LYS A 270 -0.75 18.44 0.96
N PRO A 271 -0.43 19.75 0.85
CA PRO A 271 -0.17 20.41 -0.44
C PRO A 271 0.94 19.80 -1.28
N SER A 272 1.93 19.17 -0.64
CA SER A 272 3.05 18.49 -1.31
C SER A 272 2.81 16.99 -1.56
N ALA A 273 1.62 16.47 -1.26
CA ALA A 273 1.36 15.04 -1.36
C ALA A 273 1.31 14.54 -2.81
N THR A 274 1.66 13.27 -2.98
CA THR A 274 1.41 12.51 -4.21
C THR A 274 0.29 11.52 -3.98
N LEU A 275 -0.77 11.61 -4.78
CA LEU A 275 -1.95 10.77 -4.65
C LEU A 275 -1.96 9.72 -5.75
N PHE A 276 -2.33 8.49 -5.43
CA PHE A 276 -2.52 7.40 -6.39
C PHE A 276 -3.90 6.79 -6.23
N CYS A 277 -4.56 6.48 -7.34
CA CYS A 277 -5.81 5.74 -7.36
C CYS A 277 -5.76 4.59 -8.37
N CYS A 278 -5.91 3.36 -7.87
CA CYS A 278 -5.97 2.16 -8.70
C CYS A 278 -7.38 1.94 -9.25
N TRP A 279 -7.48 1.60 -10.53
CA TRP A 279 -8.73 1.42 -11.26
C TRP A 279 -8.85 0.05 -11.96
N GLY A 280 -8.27 -0.99 -11.34
CA GLY A 280 -8.34 -2.37 -11.82
C GLY A 280 -7.70 -2.53 -13.20
N ALA A 281 -8.41 -3.15 -14.14
CA ALA A 281 -7.93 -3.40 -15.50
C ALA A 281 -7.65 -2.11 -16.31
N MET A 282 -8.14 -0.95 -15.87
CA MET A 282 -7.83 0.34 -16.50
C MET A 282 -6.47 0.91 -16.04
N GLY A 283 -5.80 0.26 -15.09
CA GLY A 283 -4.52 0.71 -14.54
C GLY A 283 -4.69 1.64 -13.34
N ALA A 284 -3.90 2.72 -13.28
CA ALA A 284 -3.91 3.66 -12.18
C ALA A 284 -3.58 5.09 -12.63
N VAL A 285 -4.03 6.06 -11.83
CA VAL A 285 -3.75 7.49 -12.01
C VAL A 285 -2.99 8.01 -10.80
N GLY A 286 -2.03 8.90 -11.04
CA GLY A 286 -1.30 9.66 -10.03
C GLY A 286 -1.52 11.17 -10.18
N LEU A 287 -1.53 11.90 -9.07
CA LEU A 287 -1.55 13.36 -9.04
C LEU A 287 -0.54 13.86 -7.99
N HIS A 288 0.46 14.62 -8.43
CA HIS A 288 1.33 15.36 -7.53
C HIS A 288 0.74 16.75 -7.29
N LEU A 289 0.39 17.07 -6.05
CA LEU A 289 -0.41 18.26 -5.74
C LEU A 289 0.35 19.57 -5.89
N GLU A 290 1.63 19.60 -5.52
CA GLU A 290 2.46 20.81 -5.59
C GLU A 290 2.68 21.26 -7.03
N SER A 291 3.10 20.35 -7.92
CA SER A 291 3.31 20.66 -9.34
C SER A 291 2.02 20.61 -10.16
N ARG A 292 0.91 20.12 -9.59
CA ARG A 292 -0.34 19.78 -10.29
C ARG A 292 -0.17 18.81 -11.47
N THR A 293 0.91 18.03 -11.48
CA THR A 293 1.21 17.09 -12.57
C THR A 293 0.39 15.81 -12.41
N ARG A 294 -0.32 15.44 -13.47
CA ARG A 294 -1.04 14.17 -13.57
C ARG A 294 -0.21 13.11 -14.28
N PHE A 295 -0.31 11.89 -13.79
CA PHE A 295 0.32 10.70 -14.33
C PHE A 295 -0.74 9.64 -14.54
N SER A 296 -0.60 8.82 -15.58
CA SER A 296 -1.44 7.65 -15.77
C SER A 296 -0.60 6.50 -16.31
N SER A 297 -1.00 5.29 -15.96
CA SER A 297 -0.48 4.08 -16.57
C SER A 297 -1.61 3.08 -16.70
N THR A 298 -1.73 2.45 -17.87
CA THR A 298 -2.67 1.36 -18.08
C THR A 298 -2.15 0.09 -17.39
N ALA A 299 -3.06 -0.82 -17.03
CA ALA A 299 -2.65 -2.19 -16.72
C ALA A 299 -2.11 -2.86 -17.99
N GLY A 300 -1.18 -3.80 -17.83
CA GLY A 300 -0.71 -4.60 -18.96
C GLY A 300 -1.78 -5.61 -19.40
N LYS A 301 -1.63 -6.14 -20.61
CA LYS A 301 -2.51 -7.21 -21.10
C LYS A 301 -2.16 -8.53 -20.43
N ILE A 302 -3.18 -9.27 -20.01
CA ILE A 302 -3.05 -10.60 -19.43
C ILE A 302 -3.99 -11.53 -20.18
N ASP A 303 -3.48 -12.64 -20.72
CA ASP A 303 -4.30 -13.62 -21.44
C ASP A 303 -5.31 -14.32 -20.51
N ARG A 304 -4.90 -14.57 -19.26
CA ARG A 304 -5.74 -15.19 -18.23
C ARG A 304 -5.41 -14.66 -16.84
N VAL A 305 -6.42 -14.17 -16.14
CA VAL A 305 -6.30 -13.83 -14.72
C VAL A 305 -6.21 -15.12 -13.90
N VAL A 306 -5.11 -15.29 -13.16
CA VAL A 306 -4.86 -16.47 -12.32
C VAL A 306 -5.27 -16.20 -10.87
N ASP A 307 -4.79 -15.10 -10.28
CA ASP A 307 -5.13 -14.70 -8.91
C ASP A 307 -5.04 -13.17 -8.77
N PRO A 308 -6.17 -12.43 -8.68
CA PRO A 308 -6.16 -10.98 -8.52
C PRO A 308 -6.00 -10.53 -7.05
N VAL A 309 -5.99 -11.44 -6.08
CA VAL A 309 -5.99 -11.10 -4.64
C VAL A 309 -4.69 -10.41 -4.24
N GLY A 310 -4.74 -9.18 -3.75
CA GLY A 310 -3.53 -8.40 -3.39
C GLY A 310 -2.84 -7.70 -4.57
N ALA A 311 -3.52 -7.54 -5.71
CA ALA A 311 -3.03 -6.70 -6.80
C ALA A 311 -2.87 -5.22 -6.38
N GLY A 312 -3.77 -4.70 -5.53
CA GLY A 312 -3.64 -3.37 -4.93
C GLY A 312 -2.40 -3.25 -4.02
N ASP A 313 -2.22 -4.22 -3.14
CA ASP A 313 -1.03 -4.31 -2.27
C ASP A 313 0.26 -4.39 -3.09
N THR A 314 0.22 -5.12 -4.19
CA THR A 314 1.34 -5.21 -5.14
C THR A 314 1.65 -3.88 -5.79
N PHE A 315 0.62 -3.13 -6.18
CA PHE A 315 0.80 -1.77 -6.70
C PHE A 315 1.45 -0.87 -5.65
N ILE A 316 0.98 -0.90 -4.39
CA ILE A 316 1.55 -0.12 -3.29
C ILE A 316 3.03 -0.48 -3.10
N ALA A 317 3.36 -1.77 -3.00
CA ALA A 317 4.74 -2.25 -2.92
C ALA A 317 5.58 -1.78 -4.11
N GLY A 318 5.02 -1.80 -5.32
CA GLY A 318 5.66 -1.31 -6.55
C GLY A 318 6.02 0.17 -6.47
N ILE A 319 5.11 1.02 -5.99
CA ILE A 319 5.38 2.46 -5.78
C ILE A 319 6.46 2.66 -4.72
N ILE A 320 6.38 1.94 -3.58
CA ILE A 320 7.37 2.03 -2.50
C ILE A 320 8.77 1.62 -3.00
N LEU A 321 8.88 0.54 -3.78
CA LEU A 321 10.14 0.14 -4.39
C LEU A 321 10.66 1.20 -5.36
N ALA A 322 9.82 1.63 -6.30
CA ALA A 322 10.23 2.55 -7.35
C ALA A 322 10.74 3.87 -6.77
N LEU A 323 9.96 4.50 -5.90
CA LEU A 323 10.26 5.83 -5.37
C LEU A 323 11.22 5.76 -4.17
N GLY A 324 10.99 4.81 -3.26
CA GLY A 324 11.72 4.72 -1.99
C GLY A 324 13.07 4.01 -2.08
N VAL A 325 13.22 3.07 -3.02
CA VAL A 325 14.40 2.19 -3.11
C VAL A 325 15.18 2.39 -4.41
N ARG A 326 14.49 2.51 -5.55
CA ARG A 326 15.12 2.56 -6.88
C ARG A 326 15.36 3.99 -7.41
N GLY A 327 14.84 5.01 -6.72
CA GLY A 327 15.03 6.42 -7.09
C GLY A 327 14.32 6.83 -8.38
N TYR A 328 13.25 6.13 -8.76
CA TYR A 328 12.46 6.47 -9.94
C TYR A 328 11.63 7.74 -9.70
N ASP A 329 11.36 8.49 -10.77
CA ASP A 329 10.36 9.54 -10.74
C ASP A 329 8.93 8.96 -10.62
N ILE A 330 7.95 9.82 -10.30
CA ILE A 330 6.54 9.44 -10.09
C ILE A 330 5.96 8.73 -11.31
N GLY A 331 6.25 9.20 -12.52
CA GLY A 331 5.70 8.63 -13.75
C GLY A 331 6.26 7.24 -14.04
N ARG A 332 7.58 7.06 -13.89
CA ARG A 332 8.24 5.76 -14.02
C ARG A 332 7.80 4.80 -12.91
N GLY A 333 7.67 5.29 -11.68
CA GLY A 333 7.16 4.49 -10.56
C GLY A 333 5.74 4.01 -10.75
N LEU A 334 4.85 4.87 -11.27
CA LEU A 334 3.47 4.50 -11.58
C LEU A 334 3.38 3.38 -12.61
N ARG A 335 4.19 3.46 -13.69
CA ARG A 335 4.26 2.39 -14.70
C ARG A 335 4.76 1.08 -14.11
N TYR A 336 5.88 1.12 -13.39
CA TYR A 336 6.45 -0.05 -12.73
C TYR A 336 5.45 -0.72 -11.77
N ALA A 337 4.71 0.07 -10.98
CA ALA A 337 3.71 -0.47 -10.07
C ALA A 337 2.53 -1.13 -10.79
N CYS A 338 2.08 -0.56 -11.93
CA CYS A 338 1.04 -1.16 -12.76
C CYS A 338 1.50 -2.47 -13.42
N GLU A 339 2.72 -2.50 -13.94
CA GLU A 339 3.33 -3.70 -14.53
C GLU A 339 3.46 -4.81 -13.49
N LEU A 340 3.96 -4.48 -12.30
CA LEU A 340 4.11 -5.44 -11.21
C LEU A 340 2.76 -6.00 -10.74
N ALA A 341 1.75 -5.15 -10.58
CA ALA A 341 0.39 -5.58 -10.23
C ALA A 341 -0.25 -6.44 -11.34
N THR A 342 0.00 -6.10 -12.60
CA THR A 342 -0.44 -6.89 -13.76
C THR A 342 0.18 -8.28 -13.71
N GLN A 343 1.49 -8.37 -13.51
CA GLN A 343 2.18 -9.64 -13.39
C GLN A 343 1.64 -10.46 -12.22
N LYS A 344 1.39 -9.83 -11.08
CA LYS A 344 0.80 -10.50 -9.92
C LYS A 344 -0.56 -11.12 -10.24
N CYS A 345 -1.39 -10.46 -11.05
CA CYS A 345 -2.67 -11.03 -11.51
C CYS A 345 -2.51 -12.28 -12.39
N SER A 346 -1.37 -12.45 -13.06
CA SER A 346 -1.03 -13.59 -13.92
C SER A 346 -0.37 -14.77 -13.20
N GLN A 347 -0.09 -14.65 -11.90
CA GLN A 347 0.51 -15.71 -11.09
C GLN A 347 -0.28 -15.96 -9.81
N TYR A 348 -0.06 -17.12 -9.19
CA TYR A 348 -0.64 -17.42 -7.88
C TYR A 348 0.28 -16.94 -6.75
N GLY A 349 -0.25 -16.17 -5.79
CA GLY A 349 0.52 -15.65 -4.66
C GLY A 349 1.61 -14.64 -5.06
N PHE A 350 2.58 -14.42 -4.16
CA PHE A 350 3.60 -13.38 -4.30
C PHE A 350 5.02 -13.91 -4.49
N LYS A 351 5.23 -15.22 -4.41
CA LYS A 351 6.55 -15.83 -4.46
C LYS A 351 7.27 -15.49 -5.78
N ASP A 352 8.53 -15.07 -5.67
CA ASP A 352 9.42 -14.74 -6.80
C ASP A 352 8.88 -13.66 -7.76
N LEU A 353 7.90 -12.85 -7.32
CA LEU A 353 7.24 -11.83 -8.14
C LEU A 353 8.22 -10.77 -8.66
N LEU A 354 9.23 -10.37 -7.88
CA LEU A 354 10.22 -9.39 -8.35
C LEU A 354 11.27 -9.98 -9.31
N ARG A 355 11.50 -11.30 -9.29
CA ARG A 355 12.48 -11.94 -10.20
C ARG A 355 11.97 -12.00 -11.63
N SER A 356 10.66 -12.07 -11.80
CA SER A 356 9.99 -12.13 -13.09
C SER A 356 9.67 -10.74 -13.65
N ALA A 357 9.82 -9.67 -12.86
CA ALA A 357 9.46 -8.29 -13.19
C ALA A 357 10.63 -7.38 -13.60
N ASP A 358 11.89 -7.80 -13.37
CA ASP A 358 13.05 -6.90 -13.48
C ASP A 358 13.70 -7.00 -14.87
N PRO A 359 13.60 -5.97 -15.74
CA PRO A 359 14.34 -5.91 -16.99
C PRO A 359 15.83 -5.56 -16.81
N ASP A 360 16.22 -5.10 -15.61
CA ASP A 360 17.57 -4.63 -15.28
C ASP A 360 18.43 -5.68 -14.55
N ARG A 361 18.12 -6.98 -14.71
CA ARG A 361 18.91 -8.10 -14.18
C ARG A 361 19.58 -8.93 -15.27
#